data_AF-A0A7Y1W075-F1
#
_entry.id   AF-A0A7Y1W075-F1
#
_cell.length_a   1.000
_cell.length_b   1.000
_cell.length_c   1.000
_cell.angle_alpha   90.00
_cell.angle_beta   90.00
_cell.angle_gamma   90.00
#
_symmetry.space_group_name_H-M   'P 1'
#
loop_
_entity.id
_entity.type
_entity.pdbx_description
1 polymer ?
#
loop_
_entity_poly.entity_id
_entity_poly.type
_entity_poly.pdbx_seq_one_letter_code
_entity_poly.pdbx_strand_id
1 'polypeptide(L)'
;MPDPHDTLSIFAEVSIALVGFSGIAIAIGHRPLGSLTPLESRRLFNLFTFPGLVLFLSLAAIALLHFGYLDEPVLWRSGSAILMVIGVPWLVLDWRKILRLDASERAQVNGYVVYPFTALALITLALQLGNVMWWAEAWIFFMAMVMQLLFAFQQFVSLVITGLRRA
;
A
#
# COMPACT_ATOMS: atom_id res chain seq x y z
N MET A 1 18.17 3.11 16.39
CA MET A 1 17.06 3.31 15.43
C MET A 1 16.93 4.80 15.17
N PRO A 2 16.62 5.25 13.95
CA PRO A 2 16.24 6.64 13.74
C PRO A 2 15.01 7.00 14.59
N ASP A 3 14.83 8.28 14.89
CA ASP A 3 13.68 8.76 15.65
C ASP A 3 12.37 8.31 14.94
N PRO A 4 11.44 7.66 15.67
CA PRO A 4 10.13 7.30 15.12
C PRO A 4 9.39 8.51 14.51
N HIS A 5 9.51 9.70 15.09
CA HIS A 5 8.84 10.91 14.56
C HIS A 5 9.35 11.30 13.18
N ASP A 6 10.67 11.30 12.99
CA ASP A 6 11.30 11.62 11.71
C ASP A 6 10.90 10.58 10.65
N THR A 7 10.95 9.31 11.03
CA THR A 7 10.64 8.19 10.14
C THR A 7 9.16 8.24 9.68
N LEU A 8 8.24 8.48 10.61
CA LEU A 8 6.80 8.61 10.31
C LEU A 8 6.49 9.83 9.45
N SER A 9 7.22 10.93 9.64
CA SER A 9 7.10 12.16 8.84
C SER A 9 7.52 11.91 7.39
N ILE A 10 8.64 11.20 7.17
CA ILE A 10 9.05 10.78 5.83
C ILE A 10 7.97 9.93 5.16
N PHE A 11 7.39 8.96 5.88
CA PHE A 11 6.29 8.17 5.34
C PHE A 11 5.07 9.02 4.97
N ALA A 12 4.72 10.02 5.77
CA ALA A 12 3.62 10.94 5.48
C ALA A 12 3.91 11.76 4.21
N GLU A 13 5.12 12.31 4.08
CA GLU A 13 5.55 13.07 2.91
C GLU A 13 5.50 12.25 1.62
N VAL A 14 6.09 11.05 1.64
CA VAL A 14 6.07 10.13 0.49
C VAL A 14 4.62 9.74 0.13
N SER A 15 3.78 9.54 1.14
CA SER A 15 2.37 9.21 0.93
C SER A 15 1.62 10.35 0.23
N ILE A 16 1.78 11.58 0.72
CA ILE A 16 1.17 12.78 0.10
C ILE A 16 1.65 12.93 -1.34
N ALA A 17 2.95 12.73 -1.60
CA ALA A 17 3.50 12.80 -2.96
C ALA A 17 2.85 11.76 -3.89
N LEU A 18 2.74 10.49 -3.46
CA LEU A 18 2.10 9.44 -4.24
C LEU A 18 0.59 9.71 -4.47
N VAL A 19 -0.12 10.20 -3.45
CA VAL A 19 -1.51 10.64 -3.61
C VAL A 19 -1.60 11.78 -4.63
N GLY A 20 -0.68 12.75 -4.59
CA GLY A 20 -0.61 13.83 -5.58
C GLY A 20 -0.38 13.31 -7.01
N PHE A 21 0.49 12.32 -7.19
CA PHE A 21 0.77 11.71 -8.50
C PHE A 21 -0.41 10.94 -9.09
N SER A 22 -1.39 10.52 -8.29
CA SER A 22 -2.61 9.90 -8.81
C SER A 22 -3.38 10.83 -9.77
N GLY A 23 -3.39 12.14 -9.53
CA GLY A 23 -4.00 13.12 -10.43
C GLY A 23 -3.30 13.18 -11.80
N ILE A 24 -1.98 13.02 -11.82
CA ILE A 24 -1.18 12.95 -13.05
C ILE A 24 -1.54 11.68 -13.85
N ALA A 25 -1.70 10.53 -13.17
CA ALA A 25 -2.06 9.29 -13.84
C ALA A 25 -3.43 9.39 -14.54
N ILE A 26 -4.38 10.12 -13.97
CA ILE A 26 -5.68 10.41 -14.60
C ILE A 26 -5.50 11.35 -15.81
N ALA A 27 -4.69 12.41 -15.67
CA ALA A 27 -4.45 13.38 -16.72
C ALA A 27 -3.75 12.77 -17.95
N ILE A 28 -2.75 11.91 -17.75
CA ILE A 28 -2.01 11.25 -18.85
C ILE A 28 -2.94 10.37 -19.71
N GLY A 29 -3.96 9.77 -19.11
CA GLY A 29 -4.91 8.91 -19.82
C GLY A 29 -5.85 9.65 -20.79
N HIS A 30 -5.90 10.99 -20.78
CA HIS A 30 -6.79 11.84 -21.61
C HIS A 30 -8.26 11.37 -21.66
N ARG A 31 -8.73 10.69 -20.61
CA ARG A 31 -10.03 10.02 -20.58
C ARG A 31 -10.90 10.64 -19.49
N PRO A 32 -12.18 11.00 -19.78
CA PRO A 32 -13.11 11.38 -18.74
C PRO A 32 -13.28 10.21 -17.77
N LEU A 33 -13.35 10.50 -16.46
CA LEU A 33 -13.39 9.53 -15.34
C LEU A 33 -14.40 8.37 -15.56
N GLY A 34 -15.48 8.60 -16.31
CA GLY A 34 -16.49 7.58 -16.65
C GLY A 34 -16.08 6.54 -17.71
N SER A 35 -14.87 6.62 -18.30
CA SER A 35 -14.41 5.73 -19.38
C SER A 35 -13.23 4.82 -18.98
N LEU A 36 -12.88 4.81 -17.69
CA LEU A 36 -11.85 3.93 -17.16
C LEU A 36 -12.32 2.48 -17.17
N THR A 37 -11.44 1.56 -17.56
CA THR A 37 -11.70 0.13 -17.41
C THR A 37 -11.77 -0.24 -15.92
N PRO A 38 -12.47 -1.33 -15.55
CA PRO A 38 -12.53 -1.79 -14.15
C PRO A 38 -11.15 -2.01 -13.52
N LEU A 39 -10.18 -2.45 -14.31
CA LEU A 39 -8.79 -2.62 -13.87
C LEU A 39 -8.11 -1.27 -13.57
N GLU A 40 -8.21 -0.30 -14.48
CA GLU A 40 -7.63 1.05 -14.28
C GLU A 40 -8.26 1.75 -13.07
N SER A 41 -9.59 1.68 -12.93
CA SER A 41 -10.29 2.22 -11.76
C SER A 41 -9.80 1.58 -10.46
N ARG A 42 -9.60 0.25 -10.46
CA ARG A 42 -9.05 -0.47 -9.29
C ARG A 42 -7.61 -0.03 -8.98
N ARG A 43 -6.75 0.09 -10.00
CA ARG A 43 -5.36 0.55 -9.82
C ARG A 43 -5.31 1.96 -9.26
N LEU A 44 -6.17 2.85 -9.76
CA LEU A 44 -6.29 4.22 -9.26
C LEU A 44 -6.78 4.22 -7.81
N PHE A 45 -7.79 3.43 -7.49
CA PHE A 45 -8.28 3.29 -6.12
C PHE A 45 -7.20 2.76 -5.17
N ASN A 46 -6.40 1.78 -5.60
CA ASN A 46 -5.27 1.28 -4.83
C ASN A 46 -4.19 2.36 -4.62
N LEU A 47 -3.93 3.18 -5.65
CA LEU A 47 -2.98 4.29 -5.60
C LEU A 47 -3.39 5.40 -4.60
N PHE A 48 -4.70 5.55 -4.34
CA PHE A 48 -5.17 6.40 -3.25
C PHE A 48 -5.16 5.69 -1.89
N THR A 49 -5.63 4.44 -1.86
CA THR A 49 -5.89 3.72 -0.62
C THR A 49 -4.61 3.38 0.13
N PHE A 50 -3.61 2.83 -0.54
CA PHE A 50 -2.39 2.38 0.14
C PHE A 50 -1.56 3.54 0.71
N PRO A 51 -1.25 4.62 -0.05
CA PRO A 51 -0.59 5.78 0.52
C PRO A 51 -1.49 6.53 1.52
N GLY A 52 -2.81 6.60 1.28
CA GLY A 52 -3.74 7.21 2.22
C GLY A 52 -3.75 6.51 3.59
N LEU A 53 -3.68 5.18 3.60
CA LEU A 53 -3.55 4.39 4.82
C LEU A 53 -2.23 4.66 5.53
N VAL A 54 -1.11 4.71 4.79
CA VAL A 54 0.21 5.03 5.35
C VAL A 54 0.21 6.43 5.95
N LEU A 55 -0.32 7.43 5.23
CA LEU A 55 -0.46 8.79 5.72
C LEU A 55 -1.27 8.85 7.02
N PHE A 56 -2.44 8.22 7.04
CA PHE A 56 -3.31 8.21 8.21
C PHE A 56 -2.62 7.58 9.42
N LEU A 57 -2.00 6.40 9.23
CA LEU A 57 -1.29 5.72 10.30
C LEU A 57 -0.06 6.50 10.76
N SER A 58 0.66 7.17 9.86
CA SER A 58 1.78 8.04 10.20
C SER A 58 1.34 9.20 11.10
N LEU A 59 0.33 9.95 10.68
CA LEU A 59 -0.16 11.10 11.42
C LEU A 59 -0.78 10.69 12.76
N ALA A 60 -1.53 9.58 12.78
CA ALA A 60 -2.08 9.03 14.02
C ALA A 60 -0.97 8.62 15.00
N ALA A 61 0.06 7.91 14.52
CA ALA A 61 1.18 7.50 15.36
C ALA A 61 1.98 8.70 15.89
N ILE A 62 2.26 9.70 15.05
CA ILE A 62 2.91 10.96 15.47
C ILE A 62 2.11 11.63 16.58
N ALA A 63 0.79 11.75 16.42
CA ALA A 63 -0.07 12.38 17.43
C ALA A 63 -0.06 11.58 18.74
N LEU A 64 -0.22 10.26 18.67
CA LEU A 64 -0.26 9.39 19.85
C LEU A 64 1.07 9.41 20.62
N LEU A 65 2.21 9.43 19.92
CA LEU A 65 3.53 9.60 20.53
C LEU A 65 3.71 10.98 21.15
N HIS A 66 3.36 12.03 20.41
CA HIS A 66 3.57 13.42 20.84
C HIS A 66 2.82 13.75 22.14
N PHE A 67 1.60 13.25 22.27
CA PHE A 67 0.79 13.46 23.48
C PHE A 67 1.00 12.40 24.57
N GLY A 68 1.83 11.38 24.31
CA GLY A 68 2.12 10.31 25.28
C GLY A 68 0.90 9.49 25.68
N TYR A 69 -0.10 9.35 24.79
CA TYR A 69 -1.35 8.63 25.10
C TYR A 69 -1.17 7.11 25.14
N LEU A 70 -0.12 6.58 24.51
CA LEU A 70 0.15 5.15 24.41
C LEU A 70 1.63 4.86 24.61
N ASP A 71 1.91 3.76 25.30
CA ASP A 71 3.24 3.18 25.34
C ASP A 71 3.65 2.73 23.92
N GLU A 72 4.91 2.93 23.57
CA GLU A 72 5.45 2.58 22.25
C GLU A 72 5.13 1.13 21.81
N PRO A 73 5.30 0.09 22.65
CA PRO A 73 4.99 -1.28 22.24
C PRO A 73 3.51 -1.47 21.87
N VAL A 74 2.61 -0.76 22.57
CA VAL A 74 1.16 -0.82 22.30
C VAL A 74 0.84 -0.13 20.98
N LEU A 75 1.50 1.00 20.70
CA LEU A 75 1.38 1.69 19.42
C LEU A 75 1.82 0.81 18.25
N TRP A 76 2.99 0.16 18.35
CA TRP A 76 3.51 -0.67 17.26
C TRP A 76 2.69 -1.93 17.04
N ARG A 77 2.22 -2.57 18.13
CA ARG A 77 1.30 -3.72 18.02
C ARG A 77 -0.04 -3.33 17.42
N SER A 78 -0.65 -2.23 17.87
CA SER A 78 -1.96 -1.80 17.37
C SER A 78 -1.88 -1.35 15.90
N GLY A 79 -0.86 -0.58 15.52
CA GLY A 79 -0.61 -0.22 14.12
C GLY A 79 -0.39 -1.46 13.23
N SER A 80 0.35 -2.44 13.74
CA SER A 80 0.57 -3.71 13.03
C SER A 80 -0.72 -4.53 12.88
N ALA A 81 -1.54 -4.58 13.92
CA ALA A 81 -2.84 -5.25 13.90
C ALA A 81 -3.79 -4.59 12.89
N ILE A 82 -3.85 -3.25 12.83
CA ILE A 82 -4.64 -2.51 11.84
C ILE A 82 -4.18 -2.86 10.42
N LEU A 83 -2.87 -2.84 10.17
CA LEU A 83 -2.30 -3.21 8.87
C LEU A 83 -2.63 -4.66 8.49
N MET A 84 -2.64 -5.60 9.43
CA MET A 84 -3.07 -6.97 9.18
C MET A 84 -4.56 -7.08 8.85
N VAL A 85 -5.41 -6.44 9.65
CA VAL A 85 -6.87 -6.46 9.49
C VAL A 85 -7.28 -5.91 8.13
N ILE A 86 -6.55 -4.93 7.60
CA ILE A 86 -6.78 -4.39 6.26
C ILE A 86 -6.08 -5.23 5.19
N GLY A 87 -4.81 -5.59 5.41
CA GLY A 87 -3.95 -6.23 4.42
C GLY A 87 -4.36 -7.66 4.07
N VAL A 88 -4.79 -8.46 5.06
CA VAL A 88 -5.18 -9.86 4.84
C VAL A 88 -6.43 -9.94 3.94
N PRO A 89 -7.56 -9.26 4.23
CA PRO A 89 -8.69 -9.24 3.31
C PRO A 89 -8.32 -8.72 1.93
N TRP A 90 -7.47 -7.70 1.85
CA TRP A 90 -7.07 -7.15 0.56
C TRP A 90 -6.32 -8.17 -0.29
N LEU A 91 -5.33 -8.85 0.30
CA LEU A 91 -4.56 -9.89 -0.38
C LEU A 91 -5.47 -11.05 -0.84
N VAL A 92 -6.39 -11.49 0.02
CA VAL A 92 -7.35 -12.56 -0.31
C VAL A 92 -8.27 -12.14 -1.46
N LEU A 93 -8.80 -10.92 -1.43
CA LEU A 93 -9.68 -10.41 -2.49
C LEU A 93 -8.94 -10.24 -3.81
N ASP A 94 -7.70 -9.76 -3.78
CA ASP A 94 -6.88 -9.58 -4.98
C ASP A 94 -6.49 -10.93 -5.59
N TRP A 95 -6.07 -11.88 -4.75
CA TRP A 95 -5.77 -13.24 -5.18
C TRP A 95 -6.98 -13.94 -5.79
N ARG A 96 -8.16 -13.83 -5.15
CA ARG A 96 -9.42 -14.37 -5.70
C ARG A 96 -9.77 -13.78 -7.05
N LYS A 97 -9.47 -12.51 -7.30
CA LYS A 97 -9.69 -11.88 -8.60
C LYS A 97 -8.73 -12.44 -9.65
N ILE A 98 -7.43 -12.55 -9.33
CA ILE A 98 -6.44 -13.15 -10.23
C ILE A 98 -6.81 -14.59 -10.62
N LEU A 99 -7.30 -15.37 -9.66
CA LEU A 99 -7.76 -16.74 -9.91
C LEU A 99 -8.99 -16.81 -10.82
N ARG A 100 -9.82 -15.76 -10.84
CA ARG A 100 -11.04 -15.64 -11.66
C ARG A 100 -10.81 -14.99 -13.03
N LEU A 101 -9.59 -14.52 -13.32
CA LEU A 101 -9.26 -13.96 -14.64
C LEU A 101 -9.28 -15.05 -15.71
N ASP A 102 -9.87 -14.73 -16.87
CA ASP A 102 -9.83 -15.59 -18.05
C ASP A 102 -8.42 -15.68 -18.63
N ALA A 103 -8.15 -16.70 -19.46
CA ALA A 103 -6.82 -16.94 -20.03
C ALA A 103 -6.25 -15.75 -20.81
N SER A 104 -7.10 -14.97 -21.49
CA SER A 104 -6.71 -13.76 -22.24
C SER A 104 -6.33 -12.59 -21.33
N GLU A 105 -6.97 -12.47 -20.16
CA GLU A 105 -6.67 -11.43 -19.16
C GLU A 105 -5.45 -11.81 -18.32
N ARG A 106 -5.33 -13.09 -17.96
CA ARG A 106 -4.19 -13.64 -17.22
C ARG A 106 -2.89 -13.51 -18.02
N ALA A 107 -2.95 -13.57 -19.35
CA ALA A 107 -1.82 -13.31 -20.24
C ALA A 107 -1.33 -11.84 -20.19
N GLN A 108 -2.17 -10.90 -19.77
CA GLN A 108 -1.80 -9.49 -19.57
C GLN A 108 -1.18 -9.22 -18.19
N VAL A 109 -1.28 -10.18 -17.27
CA VAL A 109 -0.68 -10.07 -15.94
C VAL A 109 0.78 -10.50 -16.03
N ASN A 110 1.70 -9.56 -15.79
CA ASN A 110 3.11 -9.87 -15.75
C ASN A 110 3.45 -10.65 -14.47
N GLY A 111 3.55 -11.98 -14.57
CA GLY A 111 3.89 -12.86 -13.45
C GLY A 111 5.22 -12.50 -12.78
N TYR A 112 6.21 -11.97 -13.54
CA TYR A 112 7.48 -11.53 -12.99
C TYR A 112 7.36 -10.34 -12.02
N VAL A 113 6.26 -9.58 -12.09
CA VAL A 113 5.96 -8.51 -11.13
C VAL A 113 5.07 -9.04 -10.02
N VAL A 114 4.03 -9.82 -10.35
CA VAL A 114 3.06 -10.27 -9.35
C VAL A 114 3.66 -11.22 -8.32
N TYR A 115 4.38 -12.27 -8.75
CA TYR A 115 4.90 -13.29 -7.82
C TYR A 115 5.86 -12.72 -6.75
N PRO A 116 6.88 -11.91 -7.07
CA PRO A 116 7.75 -11.37 -6.04
C PRO A 116 7.02 -10.41 -5.10
N PHE A 117 6.11 -9.57 -5.60
CA PHE A 117 5.33 -8.68 -4.75
C PHE A 117 4.38 -9.46 -3.83
N THR A 118 3.74 -10.54 -4.31
CA THR A 118 2.93 -11.43 -3.47
C THR A 118 3.79 -12.12 -2.41
N ALA A 119 4.98 -12.62 -2.76
CA ALA A 119 5.89 -13.22 -1.80
C ALA A 119 6.32 -12.23 -0.70
N LEU A 120 6.71 -11.00 -1.09
CA LEU A 120 7.05 -9.94 -0.14
C LEU A 120 5.85 -9.54 0.74
N ALA A 121 4.64 -9.48 0.19
CA ALA A 121 3.44 -9.23 0.97
C ALA A 121 3.19 -10.32 2.02
N LEU A 122 3.36 -11.59 1.66
CA LEU A 122 3.21 -12.72 2.60
C LEU A 122 4.27 -12.68 3.71
N ILE A 123 5.53 -12.42 3.36
CA ILE A 123 6.62 -12.25 4.34
C ILE A 123 6.28 -11.10 5.30
N THR A 124 5.82 -9.98 4.76
CA THR A 124 5.44 -8.81 5.55
C THR A 124 4.29 -9.13 6.48
N LEU A 125 3.24 -9.83 6.02
CA LEU A 125 2.13 -10.26 6.88
C LEU A 125 2.57 -11.23 7.97
N ALA A 126 3.51 -12.13 7.68
CA ALA A 126 4.07 -13.05 8.69
C ALA A 126 4.86 -12.28 9.76
N LEU A 127 5.69 -11.31 9.35
CA LEU A 127 6.41 -10.44 10.28
C LEU A 127 5.44 -9.62 11.13
N GLN A 128 4.39 -9.06 10.52
CA GLN A 128 3.34 -8.31 11.19
C GLN A 128 2.61 -9.15 12.25
N LEU A 129 2.29 -10.40 11.93
CA LEU A 129 1.73 -11.34 12.90
C LEU A 129 2.68 -11.55 14.09
N GLY A 130 3.96 -11.79 13.81
CA GLY A 130 4.96 -11.89 14.87
C GLY A 130 5.09 -10.61 15.71
N ASN A 131 4.92 -9.45 15.07
CA ASN A 131 4.98 -8.16 15.75
C ASN A 131 3.83 -7.95 16.73
N VAL A 132 2.62 -8.30 16.30
CA VAL A 132 1.40 -8.24 17.11
C VAL A 132 1.51 -9.18 18.31
N MET A 133 2.04 -10.39 18.09
CA MET A 133 2.03 -11.46 19.11
C MET A 133 3.19 -11.37 20.10
N TRP A 134 4.39 -11.00 19.66
CA TRP A 134 5.60 -11.09 20.49
C TRP A 134 6.42 -9.82 20.48
N TRP A 135 6.86 -9.36 19.32
CA TRP A 135 8.00 -8.44 19.24
C TRP A 135 7.68 -6.97 19.57
N ALA A 136 6.53 -6.45 19.11
CA ALA A 136 6.17 -5.03 19.30
C ALA A 136 7.23 -4.01 18.80
N GLU A 137 7.95 -4.36 17.75
CA GLU A 137 9.05 -3.60 17.18
C GLU A 137 8.57 -2.61 16.10
N ALA A 138 9.10 -1.38 16.16
CA ALA A 138 8.75 -0.30 15.23
C ALA A 138 9.15 -0.61 13.78
N TRP A 139 10.31 -1.24 13.54
CA TRP A 139 10.79 -1.49 12.18
C TRP A 139 9.88 -2.46 11.42
N ILE A 140 9.22 -3.39 12.11
CA ILE A 140 8.30 -4.33 11.46
C ILE A 140 7.07 -3.58 10.96
N PHE A 141 6.54 -2.67 11.79
CA PHE A 141 5.49 -1.74 11.39
C PHE A 141 5.90 -0.88 10.18
N PHE A 142 7.09 -0.27 10.23
CA PHE A 142 7.62 0.52 9.12
C PHE A 142 7.82 -0.29 7.84
N MET A 143 8.28 -1.53 7.93
CA MET A 143 8.44 -2.41 6.76
C MET A 143 7.11 -2.62 6.04
N ALA A 144 6.01 -2.77 6.79
CA ALA A 144 4.70 -2.86 6.17
C ALA A 144 4.27 -1.54 5.51
N MET A 145 4.58 -0.38 6.09
CA MET A 145 4.34 0.92 5.45
C MET A 145 5.12 1.04 4.12
N VAL A 146 6.40 0.65 4.10
CA VAL A 146 7.21 0.59 2.87
C VAL A 146 6.53 -0.28 1.83
N MET A 147 6.04 -1.46 2.21
CA MET A 147 5.36 -2.34 1.27
C MET A 147 4.09 -1.73 0.69
N GLN A 148 3.27 -1.04 1.50
CA GLN A 148 2.09 -0.32 1.00
C GLN A 148 2.47 0.73 -0.06
N LEU A 149 3.54 1.49 0.19
CA LEU A 149 4.03 2.50 -0.75
C LEU A 149 4.59 1.88 -2.03
N LEU A 150 5.33 0.77 -1.93
CA LEU A 150 5.83 0.04 -3.09
C LEU A 150 4.69 -0.52 -3.95
N PHE A 151 3.63 -1.05 -3.33
CA PHE A 151 2.43 -1.48 -4.04
C PHE A 151 1.77 -0.31 -4.76
N ALA A 152 1.57 0.82 -4.08
CA ALA A 152 1.01 2.02 -4.69
C ALA A 152 1.85 2.49 -5.89
N PHE A 153 3.17 2.57 -5.73
CA PHE A 153 4.08 2.96 -6.79
C PHE A 153 4.02 2.01 -7.99
N GLN A 154 3.94 0.70 -7.75
CA GLN A 154 3.76 -0.28 -8.82
C GLN A 154 2.44 -0.06 -9.58
N GLN A 155 1.34 0.28 -8.89
CA GLN A 155 0.08 0.63 -9.54
C GLN A 155 0.20 1.89 -10.39
N PHE A 156 0.87 2.92 -9.88
CA PHE A 156 1.14 4.15 -10.61
C PHE A 156 1.92 3.88 -11.89
N VAL A 157 3.05 3.18 -11.82
CA VAL A 157 3.86 2.83 -12.99
C VAL A 157 3.03 2.05 -14.01
N SER A 158 2.18 1.13 -13.55
CA SER A 158 1.32 0.34 -14.43
C SER A 158 0.25 1.19 -15.11
N LEU A 159 -0.32 2.17 -14.41
CA LEU A 159 -1.27 3.14 -14.99
C LEU A 159 -0.60 4.01 -16.05
N VAL A 160 0.58 4.56 -15.75
CA VAL A 160 1.33 5.42 -16.68
C VAL A 160 1.72 4.65 -17.94
N ILE A 161 2.28 3.45 -17.82
CA ILE A 161 2.64 2.62 -18.98
C ILE A 161 1.41 2.26 -19.81
N THR A 162 0.29 1.92 -19.16
CA THR A 162 -0.96 1.59 -19.88
C THR A 162 -1.52 2.82 -20.61
N GLY A 163 -1.46 4.00 -19.98
CA GLY A 163 -1.86 5.27 -20.58
C GLY A 163 -1.00 5.63 -21.79
N LEU A 164 0.33 5.56 -21.64
CA LEU A 164 1.29 5.87 -22.71
C LEU A 164 1.20 4.92 -23.91
N ARG A 165 0.93 3.62 -23.70
CA ARG A 165 0.76 2.65 -24.80
C ARG A 165 -0.51 2.86 -25.63
N ARG A 166 -1.45 3.67 -25.14
CA ARG A 166 -2.77 3.88 -25.75
C ARG A 166 -2.99 5.32 -26.22
N ALA A 167 -2.03 6.21 -25.98
CA ALA A 167 -1.95 7.57 -26.51
C ALA A 167 -1.21 7.56 -27.86
#